data_AF-A0A2V8IFD0-F1
#
_entry.id   AF-A0A2V8IFD0-F1
#
_cell.length_a   1.000
_cell.length_b   1.000
_cell.length_c   1.000
_cell.angle_alpha   90.00
_cell.angle_beta   90.00
_cell.angle_gamma   90.00
#
_symmetry.space_group_name_H-M   'P 1'
#
loop_
_entity.id
_entity.type
_entity.pdbx_description
1 polymer ?
#
loop_
_entity_poly.entity_id
_entity_poly.type
_entity_poly.pdbx_seq_one_letter_code
_entity_poly.pdbx_strand_id
1 'polypeptide(L)'
;LEAESVLTQEITVTATRTETRIEDQPLRVEVLDQEEVEEKALMTPGDIAMLLNETSGLRVQVTAPSLGAANIRVQGLRGRYTQLLADGLPLYGGQTGAIGLLQIPPLDLGRVEIIKGVASALYGSSALGGVINLVSRRPQQSERELLLNQTTRGGSDSVFWLAEPVKNRWGYTLLGGAHYQKQDDIDGDG
;
A
#
# COMPACT_ATOMS: atom_id res chain seq x y z
N LEU A 1 -20.00 -34.81 -15.50
CA LEU A 1 -19.02 -33.76 -15.86
C LEU A 1 -19.40 -32.55 -15.03
N GLU A 2 -18.88 -32.50 -13.81
CA GLU A 2 -19.07 -31.36 -12.91
C GLU A 2 -18.32 -30.16 -13.50
N ALA A 3 -19.04 -29.06 -13.68
CA ALA A 3 -18.44 -27.80 -14.08
C ALA A 3 -17.66 -27.26 -12.88
N GLU A 4 -16.35 -27.39 -12.94
CA GLU A 4 -15.40 -26.71 -12.08
C GLU A 4 -15.59 -25.21 -12.32
N SER A 5 -16.30 -24.53 -11.41
CA SER A 5 -16.45 -23.08 -11.48
C SER A 5 -15.08 -22.47 -11.23
N VAL A 6 -14.43 -21.98 -12.28
CA VAL A 6 -13.27 -21.13 -12.14
C VAL A 6 -13.72 -19.94 -11.31
N LEU A 7 -13.26 -19.88 -10.05
CA LEU A 7 -13.49 -18.77 -9.14
C LEU A 7 -12.74 -17.57 -9.71
N THR A 8 -13.35 -16.85 -10.65
CA THR A 8 -12.94 -15.50 -10.97
C THR A 8 -13.24 -14.69 -9.71
N GLN A 9 -12.22 -14.46 -8.87
CA GLN A 9 -12.33 -13.55 -7.73
C GLN A 9 -12.85 -12.22 -8.28
N GLU A 10 -14.08 -11.87 -7.92
CA GLU A 10 -14.73 -10.67 -8.42
C GLU A 10 -14.13 -9.46 -7.70
N ILE A 11 -13.07 -8.90 -8.28
CA ILE A 11 -12.39 -7.74 -7.71
C ILE A 11 -13.23 -6.49 -7.95
N THR A 12 -13.79 -5.97 -6.87
CA THR A 12 -14.48 -4.67 -6.84
C THR A 12 -13.49 -3.57 -6.51
N VAL A 13 -13.41 -2.58 -7.40
CA VAL A 13 -12.51 -1.43 -7.26
C VAL A 13 -13.22 -0.29 -6.54
N THR A 14 -12.57 0.32 -5.55
CA THR A 14 -13.09 1.48 -4.82
C THR A 14 -12.46 2.80 -5.28
N ALA A 15 -11.29 2.74 -5.92
CA ALA A 15 -10.55 3.91 -6.38
C ALA A 15 -11.34 4.82 -7.34
N THR A 16 -12.38 4.32 -8.03
CA THR A 16 -13.23 5.15 -8.92
C THR A 16 -14.42 5.81 -8.21
N ARG A 17 -14.46 5.80 -6.87
CA ARG A 17 -15.56 6.28 -6.01
C ARG A 17 -16.90 5.56 -6.20
N THR A 18 -16.96 4.57 -7.09
CA THR A 18 -18.11 3.69 -7.28
C THR A 18 -17.58 2.27 -7.22
N GLU A 19 -18.16 1.44 -6.35
CA GLU A 19 -17.85 0.01 -6.27
C GLU A 19 -18.37 -0.67 -7.53
N THR A 20 -17.49 -0.85 -8.51
CA THR A 20 -17.77 -1.59 -9.75
C THR A 20 -16.66 -2.61 -10.02
N ARG A 21 -17.05 -3.72 -10.65
CA ARG A 21 -16.13 -4.78 -11.09
C ARG A 21 -15.05 -4.21 -12.00
N ILE A 22 -13.83 -4.72 -11.88
CA ILE A 22 -12.70 -4.27 -12.69
C ILE A 22 -12.96 -4.35 -14.20
N GLU A 23 -13.70 -5.36 -14.67
CA GLU A 23 -14.04 -5.57 -16.09
C GLU A 23 -15.02 -4.54 -16.65
N ASP A 24 -15.81 -3.91 -15.79
CA ASP A 24 -16.80 -2.90 -16.14
C ASP A 24 -16.23 -1.47 -15.98
N GLN A 25 -14.98 -1.32 -15.53
CA GLN A 25 -14.36 -0.01 -15.33
C GLN A 25 -13.92 0.60 -16.68
N PRO A 26 -14.33 1.84 -16.99
CA PRO A 26 -13.86 2.53 -18.20
C PRO A 26 -12.42 3.03 -18.07
N LEU A 27 -11.85 3.03 -16.86
CA LEU A 27 -10.48 3.42 -16.56
C LEU A 27 -9.59 2.18 -16.48
N ARG A 28 -8.33 2.31 -16.91
CA ARG A 28 -7.32 1.26 -16.72
C ARG A 28 -6.91 1.22 -15.26
N VAL A 29 -7.51 0.29 -14.51
CA VAL A 29 -7.17 -0.03 -13.13
C VAL A 29 -6.31 -1.28 -13.11
N GLU A 30 -5.23 -1.25 -12.35
CA GLU A 30 -4.47 -2.43 -11.98
C GLU A 30 -4.70 -2.69 -10.49
N VAL A 31 -4.88 -3.96 -10.13
CA VAL A 31 -5.08 -4.37 -8.74
C VAL A 31 -4.03 -5.40 -8.40
N LEU A 32 -3.29 -5.13 -7.33
CA LEU A 32 -2.42 -6.09 -6.67
C LEU A 32 -3.25 -6.70 -5.56
N ASP A 33 -3.55 -8.00 -5.69
CA ASP A 33 -4.40 -8.72 -4.74
C ASP A 33 -3.69 -8.99 -3.41
N GLN A 34 -4.40 -9.61 -2.49
CA GLN A 34 -3.88 -9.89 -1.17
C GLN A 34 -2.71 -10.88 -1.22
N GLU A 35 -2.79 -11.89 -2.07
CA GLU A 35 -1.76 -12.93 -2.20
C GLU A 35 -0.45 -12.33 -2.71
N GLU A 36 -0.51 -11.47 -3.73
CA GLU A 36 0.65 -10.75 -4.27
C GLU A 36 1.21 -9.74 -3.26
N VAL A 37 0.34 -9.06 -2.50
CA VAL A 37 0.77 -8.15 -1.42
C VAL A 37 1.50 -8.93 -0.32
N GLU A 38 0.96 -10.06 0.13
CA GLU A 38 1.55 -10.90 1.18
C GLU A 38 2.88 -11.50 0.73
N GLU A 39 2.97 -12.04 -0.48
CA GLU A 39 4.22 -12.59 -1.01
C GLU A 39 5.33 -11.53 -1.05
N LYS A 40 5.02 -10.34 -1.55
CA LYS A 40 6.00 -9.24 -1.64
C LYS A 40 6.36 -8.65 -0.29
N ALA A 41 5.40 -8.55 0.63
CA ALA A 41 5.62 -8.13 2.01
C ALA A 41 6.60 -9.07 2.75
N LEU A 42 6.54 -10.37 2.46
CA LEU A 42 7.48 -11.35 3.02
C LEU A 42 8.88 -11.25 2.40
N MET A 43 9.00 -10.87 1.13
CA MET A 43 10.29 -10.67 0.47
C MET A 43 11.04 -9.43 0.96
N THR A 44 10.34 -8.33 1.24
CA THR A 44 10.94 -7.13 1.86
C THR A 44 10.02 -6.59 2.95
N PRO A 45 10.21 -7.09 4.18
CA PRO A 45 9.41 -6.71 5.33
C PRO A 45 9.51 -5.21 5.62
N GLY A 46 8.35 -4.53 5.64
CA GLY A 46 8.23 -3.14 6.11
C GLY A 46 8.21 -2.06 5.03
N ASP A 47 8.28 -2.40 3.73
CA ASP A 47 8.32 -1.39 2.68
C ASP A 47 7.37 -1.66 1.51
N ILE A 48 6.26 -0.91 1.45
CA ILE A 48 5.33 -0.92 0.32
C ILE A 48 5.96 -0.37 -0.98
N ALA A 49 7.06 0.37 -0.89
CA ALA A 49 7.73 0.92 -2.07
C ALA A 49 8.29 -0.17 -2.97
N MET A 50 8.78 -1.28 -2.44
CA MET A 50 9.27 -2.36 -3.30
C MET A 50 8.13 -2.94 -4.13
N LEU A 51 6.99 -3.24 -3.49
CA LEU A 51 5.78 -3.72 -4.14
C LEU A 51 5.34 -2.78 -5.26
N LEU A 52 5.30 -1.47 -4.99
CA LEU A 52 4.93 -0.46 -5.99
C LEU A 52 5.99 -0.28 -7.08
N ASN A 53 7.27 -0.49 -6.78
CA ASN A 53 8.35 -0.32 -7.75
C ASN A 53 8.43 -1.49 -8.75
N GLU A 54 7.91 -2.66 -8.38
CA GLU A 54 7.78 -3.81 -9.28
C GLU A 54 6.55 -3.71 -10.19
N THR A 55 5.58 -2.87 -9.85
CA THR A 55 4.41 -2.64 -10.69
C THR A 55 4.77 -1.87 -11.96
N SER A 56 4.29 -2.33 -13.11
CA SER A 56 4.60 -1.74 -14.40
C SER A 56 4.20 -0.26 -14.49
N GLY A 57 5.12 0.60 -14.93
CA GLY A 57 4.86 2.03 -15.10
C GLY A 57 4.82 2.83 -13.79
N LEU A 58 5.12 2.20 -12.66
CA LEU A 58 5.44 2.88 -11.42
C LEU A 58 6.97 2.94 -11.24
N ARG A 59 7.45 3.98 -10.55
CA ARG A 59 8.84 4.06 -10.12
C ARG A 59 8.92 4.78 -8.81
N VAL A 60 9.47 4.12 -7.79
CA VAL A 60 9.75 4.77 -6.53
C VAL A 60 11.10 5.49 -6.61
N GLN A 61 11.13 6.74 -6.15
CA GLN A 61 12.36 7.49 -5.97
C GLN A 61 12.47 7.94 -4.52
N VAL A 62 13.50 7.45 -3.84
CA VAL A 62 13.89 7.93 -2.52
C VAL A 62 14.35 9.39 -2.64
N THR A 63 13.74 10.27 -1.85
CA THR A 63 14.06 11.71 -1.84
C THR A 63 14.85 12.13 -0.62
N ALA A 64 14.66 11.48 0.53
CA ALA A 64 15.47 11.68 1.72
C ALA A 64 15.60 10.34 2.46
N PRO A 65 16.69 9.58 2.24
CA PRO A 65 16.89 8.27 2.85
C PRO A 65 16.86 8.31 4.38
N SER A 66 17.46 9.35 4.97
CA SER A 66 17.49 9.55 6.44
C SER A 66 16.12 9.77 7.06
N LEU A 67 15.12 10.18 6.28
CA LEU A 67 13.75 10.43 6.73
C LEU A 67 12.78 9.32 6.29
N GLY A 68 13.27 8.25 5.67
CA GLY A 68 12.42 7.23 5.08
C GLY A 68 11.48 7.77 4.00
N ALA A 69 11.89 8.83 3.30
CA ALA A 69 11.04 9.58 2.39
C ALA A 69 11.22 9.13 0.94
N ALA A 70 10.10 8.76 0.29
CA ALA A 70 10.08 8.41 -1.12
C ALA A 70 8.89 9.02 -1.86
N ASN A 71 9.09 9.30 -3.15
CA ASN A 71 8.06 9.74 -4.09
C ASN A 71 7.78 8.65 -5.11
N ILE A 72 6.51 8.46 -5.46
CA ILE A 72 6.09 7.51 -6.49
C ILE A 72 5.80 8.24 -7.80
N ARG A 73 6.54 7.92 -8.86
CA ARG A 73 6.21 8.35 -10.22
C ARG A 73 5.29 7.34 -10.88
N VAL A 74 4.28 7.85 -11.59
CA VAL A 74 3.38 7.06 -12.43
C VAL A 74 3.59 7.52 -13.86
N GLN A 75 3.92 6.60 -14.77
CA GLN A 75 4.12 6.88 -16.20
C GLN A 75 5.07 8.06 -16.48
N GLY A 76 6.14 8.18 -15.67
CA GLY A 76 7.14 9.24 -15.79
C GLY A 76 6.77 10.59 -15.16
N LEU A 77 5.51 10.79 -14.73
CA LEU A 77 5.08 11.99 -14.03
C LEU A 77 5.64 12.04 -12.61
N ARG A 78 5.97 13.25 -12.13
CA ARG A 78 6.55 13.47 -10.80
C ARG A 78 5.52 13.12 -9.71
N GLY A 79 5.99 12.65 -8.55
CA GLY A 79 5.11 12.21 -7.45
C GLY A 79 4.11 13.24 -6.91
N ARG A 80 4.36 14.54 -7.10
CA ARG A 80 3.36 15.59 -6.80
C ARG A 80 2.06 15.49 -7.63
N TYR A 81 2.08 14.69 -8.70
CA TYR A 81 0.96 14.40 -9.57
C TYR A 81 0.37 13.01 -9.33
N THR A 82 0.87 12.28 -8.33
CA THR A 82 0.33 11.00 -7.91
C THR A 82 -0.36 11.20 -6.57
N GLN A 83 -1.65 10.88 -6.51
CA GLN A 83 -2.40 10.92 -5.26
C GLN A 83 -2.33 9.55 -4.59
N LEU A 84 -1.96 9.54 -3.32
CA LEU A 84 -2.02 8.35 -2.47
C LEU A 84 -3.29 8.41 -1.61
N LEU A 85 -4.01 7.30 -1.56
CA LEU A 85 -5.21 7.12 -0.76
C LEU A 85 -5.05 5.92 0.17
N ALA A 86 -5.73 5.97 1.31
CA ALA A 86 -6.02 4.81 2.15
C ALA A 86 -7.54 4.68 2.24
N ASP A 87 -8.06 3.53 1.85
CA ASP A 87 -9.50 3.24 1.83
C ASP A 87 -10.34 4.33 1.12
N GLY A 88 -9.81 4.87 0.02
CA GLY A 88 -10.45 5.92 -0.78
C GLY A 88 -10.29 7.34 -0.23
N LEU A 89 -9.66 7.52 0.93
CA LEU A 89 -9.40 8.83 1.53
C LEU A 89 -7.95 9.26 1.28
N PRO A 90 -7.69 10.54 0.92
CA PRO A 90 -6.34 11.06 0.78
C PRO A 90 -5.50 10.86 2.04
N LEU A 91 -4.42 10.08 1.94
CA LEU A 91 -3.45 9.92 3.04
C LEU A 91 -2.74 11.24 3.36
N TYR A 92 -2.52 12.05 2.32
CA TYR A 92 -1.86 13.35 2.41
C TYR A 92 -2.61 14.40 1.59
N GLY A 93 -2.72 15.61 2.13
CA GLY A 93 -3.31 16.74 1.43
C GLY A 93 -2.34 17.36 0.43
N GLY A 94 -2.54 17.12 -0.87
CA GLY A 94 -1.95 17.85 -2.01
C GLY A 94 -0.41 17.87 -2.14
N GLN A 95 0.31 17.43 -1.13
CA GLN A 95 1.76 17.33 -1.08
C GLN A 95 2.14 15.87 -0.79
N THR A 96 2.26 15.08 -1.86
CA THR A 96 2.89 13.74 -1.83
C THR A 96 4.40 13.81 -1.54
N GLY A 97 4.93 14.99 -1.23
CA GLY A 97 6.34 15.24 -1.06
C GLY A 97 6.85 14.64 0.24
N ALA A 98 7.47 13.47 0.13
CA ALA A 98 8.56 13.05 1.00
C ALA A 98 8.22 12.60 2.44
N ILE A 99 7.12 11.91 2.71
CA ILE A 99 6.90 11.32 4.04
C ILE A 99 6.53 9.83 3.98
N GLY A 100 7.36 9.02 4.65
CA GLY A 100 7.01 7.82 5.42
C GLY A 100 6.30 6.64 4.76
N LEU A 101 6.10 6.63 3.43
CA LEU A 101 5.57 5.44 2.73
C LEU A 101 6.35 4.15 3.09
N LEU A 102 7.64 4.29 3.36
CA LEU A 102 8.56 3.21 3.74
C LEU A 102 8.38 2.71 5.19
N GLN A 103 7.41 3.24 5.95
CA GLN A 103 7.19 2.91 7.36
C GLN A 103 5.79 2.36 7.65
N ILE A 104 4.94 2.21 6.63
CA ILE A 104 3.63 1.57 6.80
C ILE A 104 3.84 0.07 6.66
N PRO A 105 3.69 -0.71 7.74
CA PRO A 105 3.76 -2.15 7.63
C PRO A 105 2.59 -2.65 6.78
N PRO A 106 2.82 -3.48 5.76
CA PRO A 106 1.73 -3.97 4.89
C PRO A 106 0.83 -5.01 5.57
N LEU A 107 1.00 -5.33 6.85
CA LEU A 107 0.22 -6.41 7.51
C LEU A 107 -1.28 -6.16 7.47
N ASP A 108 -1.72 -4.89 7.53
CA ASP A 108 -3.13 -4.52 7.43
C ASP A 108 -3.58 -4.26 5.99
N LEU A 109 -2.68 -4.34 5.00
CA LEU A 109 -2.95 -4.06 3.60
C LEU A 109 -3.55 -5.30 2.94
N GLY A 110 -4.75 -5.17 2.39
CA GLY A 110 -5.45 -6.26 1.72
C GLY A 110 -5.27 -6.24 0.21
N ARG A 111 -5.21 -5.06 -0.40
CA ARG A 111 -4.91 -4.91 -1.83
C ARG A 111 -4.47 -3.50 -2.15
N VAL A 112 -3.83 -3.33 -3.30
CA VAL A 112 -3.47 -2.02 -3.84
C VAL A 112 -4.17 -1.82 -5.17
N GLU A 113 -4.97 -0.75 -5.27
CA GLU A 113 -5.65 -0.37 -6.51
C GLU A 113 -4.94 0.82 -7.14
N ILE A 114 -4.55 0.70 -8.41
CA ILE A 114 -3.72 1.68 -9.11
C ILE A 114 -4.47 2.14 -10.36
N ILE A 115 -4.82 3.43 -10.39
CA ILE A 115 -5.33 4.09 -11.58
C ILE A 115 -4.17 4.85 -12.22
N LYS A 116 -3.79 4.46 -13.44
CA LYS A 116 -2.72 5.13 -14.20
C LYS A 116 -3.33 6.22 -15.08
N GLY A 117 -2.94 7.47 -14.89
CA GLY A 117 -3.40 8.60 -15.72
C GLY A 117 -4.56 9.40 -15.10
N VAL A 118 -5.55 9.77 -15.93
CA VAL A 118 -6.58 10.82 -15.69
C VAL A 118 -7.56 10.55 -14.54
N ALA A 119 -7.06 10.53 -13.31
CA ALA A 119 -7.87 10.45 -12.10
C ALA A 119 -8.23 11.84 -11.53
N SER A 120 -7.76 12.92 -12.17
CA SER A 120 -7.97 14.31 -11.74
C SER A 120 -9.44 14.72 -11.66
N ALA A 121 -10.32 14.10 -12.45
CA ALA A 121 -11.76 14.35 -12.37
C ALA A 121 -12.37 13.93 -11.02
N LEU A 122 -11.79 12.91 -10.37
CA LEU A 122 -12.28 12.37 -9.10
C LEU A 122 -11.51 12.91 -7.89
N TYR A 123 -10.21 13.21 -8.06
CA TYR A 123 -9.31 13.55 -6.96
C TYR A 123 -8.61 14.91 -7.10
N GLY A 124 -8.92 15.68 -8.15
CA GLY A 124 -8.39 17.02 -8.36
C GLY A 124 -6.98 17.06 -8.97
N SER A 125 -6.32 18.22 -8.87
CA SER A 125 -5.06 18.49 -9.59
C SER A 125 -3.86 17.63 -9.15
N SER A 126 -3.93 16.98 -7.99
CA SER A 126 -2.87 16.11 -7.46
C SER A 126 -2.88 14.70 -8.07
N ALA A 127 -3.88 14.34 -8.88
CA ALA A 127 -4.06 13.00 -9.45
C ALA A 127 -3.87 12.95 -10.99
N LEU A 128 -3.05 13.85 -11.54
CA LEU A 128 -2.77 13.94 -12.98
C LEU A 128 -1.98 12.74 -13.53
N GLY A 129 -1.06 12.20 -12.74
CA GLY A 129 -0.30 11.00 -13.06
C GLY A 129 -1.02 9.72 -12.67
N GLY A 130 -1.88 9.79 -11.66
CA GLY A 130 -2.69 8.66 -11.25
C GLY A 130 -3.06 8.70 -9.77
N VAL A 131 -3.69 7.62 -9.35
CA VAL A 131 -4.09 7.36 -7.97
C VAL A 131 -3.58 5.99 -7.57
N ILE A 132 -3.02 5.91 -6.37
CA ILE A 132 -2.69 4.64 -5.71
C ILE A 132 -3.52 4.59 -4.44
N ASN A 133 -4.40 3.60 -4.35
CA ASN A 133 -5.30 3.40 -3.22
C ASN A 133 -4.89 2.13 -2.46
N LEU A 134 -4.51 2.32 -1.20
CA LEU A 134 -4.17 1.27 -0.27
C LEU A 134 -5.46 0.83 0.42
N VAL A 135 -5.93 -0.39 0.17
CA VAL A 135 -7.18 -0.88 0.75
C VAL A 135 -6.85 -1.82 1.90
N SER A 136 -7.36 -1.50 3.08
CA SER A 136 -7.16 -2.30 4.29
C SER A 136 -7.91 -3.63 4.26
N ARG A 137 -7.37 -4.63 4.94
CA ARG A 137 -8.01 -5.93 5.16
C ARG A 137 -9.25 -5.73 6.02
N ARG A 138 -10.37 -6.31 5.58
CA ARG A 138 -11.63 -6.30 6.35
C ARG A 138 -11.72 -7.60 7.17
N PRO A 139 -12.10 -7.53 8.46
CA PRO A 139 -12.16 -8.71 9.33
C PRO A 139 -13.32 -9.63 8.90
N GLN A 140 -13.01 -10.66 8.12
CA GLN A 140 -13.96 -11.73 7.79
C GLN A 140 -13.88 -12.89 8.78
N GLN A 141 -12.67 -13.16 9.28
CA GLN A 141 -12.35 -14.17 10.26
C GLN A 141 -11.35 -13.61 11.27
N SER A 142 -11.19 -14.28 12.40
CA SER A 142 -10.21 -13.88 13.41
C SER A 142 -8.81 -14.19 12.94
N GLU A 143 -7.98 -13.16 12.77
CA GLU A 143 -6.62 -13.28 12.27
C GLU A 143 -5.65 -12.51 13.15
N ARG A 144 -4.45 -13.07 13.31
CA ARG A 144 -3.37 -12.52 14.13
C ARG A 144 -2.08 -12.74 13.39
N GLU A 145 -1.35 -11.67 13.17
CA GLU A 145 -0.09 -11.70 12.45
C GLU A 145 0.97 -10.94 13.24
N LEU A 146 2.19 -11.47 13.23
CA LEU A 146 3.35 -10.85 13.87
C LEU A 146 4.51 -10.91 12.88
N LEU A 147 5.02 -9.73 12.55
CA LEU A 147 6.20 -9.57 11.71
C LEU A 147 7.35 -9.07 12.56
N LEU A 148 8.47 -9.78 12.48
CA LEU A 148 9.73 -9.42 13.14
C LEU A 148 10.79 -9.27 12.05
N ASN A 149 11.41 -8.10 11.97
CA ASN A 149 12.51 -7.84 11.05
C ASN A 149 13.77 -7.48 11.81
N GLN A 150 14.93 -7.92 11.33
CA GLN A 150 16.22 -7.56 11.88
C GLN A 150 17.22 -7.30 10.75
N THR A 151 17.80 -6.11 10.75
CA THR A 151 18.76 -5.70 9.72
C THR A 151 20.19 -6.00 10.15
N THR A 152 21.09 -6.11 9.17
CA THR A 152 22.53 -6.28 9.41
C THR A 152 23.18 -5.08 10.09
N ARG A 153 22.48 -3.93 10.14
CA ARG A 153 22.94 -2.68 10.76
C ARG A 153 22.35 -2.45 12.16
N GLY A 154 21.87 -3.51 12.82
CA GLY A 154 21.36 -3.43 14.19
C GLY A 154 20.01 -2.70 14.32
N GLY A 155 19.28 -2.57 13.22
CA GLY A 155 17.87 -2.18 13.22
C GLY A 155 16.98 -3.39 13.48
N SER A 156 15.90 -3.20 14.24
CA SER A 156 14.89 -4.22 14.49
C SER A 156 13.49 -3.61 14.44
N ASP A 157 12.58 -4.29 13.75
CA ASP A 157 11.17 -3.95 13.67
C ASP A 157 10.33 -5.08 14.26
N SER A 158 9.24 -4.70 14.92
CA SER A 158 8.23 -5.63 15.39
C SER A 158 6.86 -5.03 15.13
N VAL A 159 6.04 -5.72 14.35
CA VAL A 159 4.69 -5.26 14.00
C VAL A 159 3.72 -6.39 14.28
N PHE A 160 2.63 -6.08 14.98
CA PHE A 160 1.52 -6.99 15.17
C PHE A 160 0.27 -6.45 14.48
N TRP A 161 -0.52 -7.35 13.93
CA TRP A 161 -1.84 -7.07 13.40
C TRP A 161 -2.85 -8.06 13.98
N LEU A 162 -4.02 -7.55 14.31
CA LEU A 162 -5.13 -8.31 14.85
C LEU A 162 -6.41 -7.88 14.13
N ALA A 163 -7.15 -8.84 13.61
CA ALA A 163 -8.49 -8.65 13.08
C ALA A 163 -9.47 -9.55 13.84
N GLU A 164 -10.55 -8.98 14.35
CA GLU A 164 -11.63 -9.77 14.94
C GLU A 164 -12.99 -9.32 14.41
N PRO A 165 -13.76 -10.22 13.76
CA PRO A 165 -15.16 -9.97 13.48
C PRO A 165 -15.95 -10.04 14.79
N VAL A 166 -16.78 -9.04 15.03
CA VAL A 166 -17.74 -9.01 16.13
C VAL A 166 -19.09 -9.49 15.59
N LYS A 167 -19.98 -10.02 16.44
CA LYS A 167 -21.33 -10.42 15.99
C LYS A 167 -22.01 -9.30 15.16
N ASN A 168 -22.66 -9.70 14.07
CA ASN A 168 -23.30 -8.86 13.04
C ASN A 168 -22.33 -8.33 11.95
N ARG A 169 -22.57 -7.12 11.44
CA ARG A 169 -21.81 -6.44 10.35
C ARG A 169 -20.62 -5.63 10.88
N TRP A 170 -20.20 -5.88 12.13
CA TRP A 170 -19.18 -5.10 12.82
C TRP A 170 -17.92 -5.94 13.01
N GLY A 171 -16.77 -5.30 12.95
CA GLY A 171 -15.49 -5.91 13.26
C GLY A 171 -14.49 -4.82 13.56
N TYR A 172 -13.35 -5.19 14.13
CA TYR A 172 -12.25 -4.28 14.36
C TYR A 172 -10.95 -4.86 13.87
N THR A 173 -10.06 -3.96 13.48
CA THR A 173 -8.66 -4.24 13.18
C THR A 173 -7.79 -3.39 14.09
N LEU A 174 -6.66 -3.95 14.53
CA LEU A 174 -5.66 -3.29 15.34
C LEU A 174 -4.29 -3.58 14.74
N LEU A 175 -3.59 -2.52 14.34
CA LEU A 175 -2.21 -2.56 13.89
C LEU A 175 -1.35 -1.82 14.92
N GLY A 176 -0.23 -2.40 15.31
CA GLY A 176 0.75 -1.74 16.17
C GLY A 176 2.17 -2.19 15.85
N GLY A 177 3.13 -1.27 15.96
CA GLY A 177 4.52 -1.55 15.64
C GLY A 177 5.50 -0.81 16.53
N ALA A 178 6.69 -1.38 16.66
CA ALA A 178 7.85 -0.79 17.33
C ALA A 178 9.07 -0.94 16.42
N HIS A 179 9.79 0.16 16.24
CA HIS A 179 11.06 0.21 15.52
C HIS A 179 12.17 0.61 16.49
N TYR A 180 13.30 -0.07 16.40
CA TYR A 180 14.52 0.28 17.12
C TYR A 180 15.69 0.26 16.14
N GLN A 181 16.48 1.34 16.14
CA GLN A 181 17.69 1.44 15.35
C GLN A 181 18.82 1.89 16.26
N LYS A 182 19.89 1.08 16.34
CA LYS A 182 21.11 1.52 17.00
C LYS A 182 21.71 2.67 16.17
N GLN A 183 22.00 3.81 16.82
CA GLN A 183 22.76 4.88 16.19
C GLN A 183 24.16 4.36 15.90
N ASP A 184 24.53 4.41 14.62
CA ASP A 184 25.82 3.99 14.11
C ASP A 184 26.31 5.13 13.23
N ASP A 185 27.37 5.81 13.68
CA ASP A 185 28.04 6.86 12.95
C ASP A 185 28.98 6.20 11.93
N ILE A 186 28.65 6.32 10.65
CA ILE A 186 29.28 5.56 9.57
C ILE A 186 30.46 6.36 8.99
N ASP A 187 30.34 7.68 8.96
CA ASP A 187 31.30 8.64 8.42
C ASP A 187 32.19 9.28 9.50
N GLY A 188 31.87 9.09 10.78
CA GLY A 188 32.70 9.51 11.91
C GLY A 188 32.66 11.01 12.17
N ASP A 189 31.61 11.70 11.71
CA ASP A 189 31.56 13.17 11.72
C ASP A 189 30.83 13.78 12.92
N GLY A 190 30.15 12.97 13.74
CA GLY A 190 29.58 13.37 15.03
C GLY A 190 28.28 14.17 14.97
#